data_AF-A0A6I5NNI7-F1
#
_entry.id   AF-A0A6I5NNI7-F1
#
_cell.length_a   1.000
_cell.length_b   1.000
_cell.length_c   1.000
_cell.angle_alpha   90.00
_cell.angle_beta   90.00
_cell.angle_gamma   90.00
#
_symmetry.space_group_name_H-M   'P 1'
#
loop_
_entity.id
_entity.type
_entity.pdbx_description
1 polymer ?
#
loop_
_entity_poly.entity_id
_entity_poly.type
_entity_poly.pdbx_seq_one_letter_code
_entity_poly.pdbx_strand_id
1 'polypeptide(L)' 'MAYYISPRFLNKLAVHITKNYLDLPQVRMPLILGIHGRKGEGKTFQCELVYARMGVEVVHISGG' A
#
# COMPACT_ATOMS: atom_id res chain seq x y z
N MET A 1 -5.22 17.54 -11.68
CA MET A 1 -5.57 16.31 -12.42
C MET A 1 -6.08 15.29 -11.40
N ALA A 2 -7.26 14.70 -11.57
CA ALA A 2 -7.75 13.65 -10.67
C ALA A 2 -7.32 12.27 -11.21
N TYR A 3 -6.55 11.51 -10.44
CA TYR A 3 -6.15 10.15 -10.79
C TYR A 3 -7.07 9.13 -10.10
N TYR A 4 -7.37 8.03 -10.81
CA TYR A 4 -8.16 6.94 -10.27
C TYR A 4 -7.30 5.97 -9.45
N ILE A 5 -7.77 5.64 -8.25
CA ILE A 5 -7.19 4.59 -7.41
C ILE A 5 -8.12 3.39 -7.44
N SER A 6 -7.59 2.21 -7.75
CA SER A 6 -8.40 0.99 -7.70
C SER A 6 -8.87 0.74 -6.26
N PRO A 7 -10.20 0.60 -5.99
CA PRO A 7 -10.72 0.38 -4.65
C PRO A 7 -10.12 -0.85 -3.98
N ARG A 8 -9.90 -1.92 -4.74
CA ARG A 8 -9.27 -3.15 -4.22
C ARG A 8 -7.82 -2.90 -3.81
N PHE A 9 -7.08 -2.09 -4.58
CA PHE A 9 -5.68 -1.76 -4.27
C PHE A 9 -5.59 -0.88 -3.02
N LEU A 10 -6.41 0.18 -2.97
CA LEU A 10 -6.55 1.04 -1.79
C LEU A 10 -6.86 0.22 -0.54
N ASN A 11 -7.89 -0.60 -0.60
CA ASN A 11 -8.31 -1.41 0.55
C ASN A 11 -7.20 -2.35 1.01
N LYS A 12 -6.52 -3.03 0.08
CA LYS A 12 -5.46 -3.98 0.45
C LYS A 12 -4.28 -3.28 1.13
N LEU A 13 -3.83 -2.16 0.56
CA LEU A 13 -2.66 -1.43 1.06
C LEU A 13 -2.99 -0.68 2.36
N ALA A 14 -4.10 0.05 2.42
CA ALA A 14 -4.52 0.79 3.60
C ALA A 14 -4.77 -0.15 4.80
N VAL A 15 -5.48 -1.26 4.59
CA VAL A 15 -5.73 -2.24 5.66
C VAL A 15 -4.42 -2.86 6.16
N HIS A 16 -3.48 -3.17 5.26
CA HIS A 16 -2.17 -3.71 5.66
C HIS A 16 -1.39 -2.73 6.53
N ILE A 17 -1.31 -1.46 6.11
CA ILE A 17 -0.61 -0.41 6.87
C ILE A 17 -1.30 -0.23 8.23
N THR A 18 -2.60 0.10 8.24
CA THR A 18 -3.31 0.43 9.48
C THR A 18 -3.30 -0.72 10.49
N LYS A 19 -3.46 -1.97 10.05
CA LYS A 19 -3.46 -3.12 10.97
C LYS A 19 -2.12 -3.33 11.67
N ASN A 20 -1.00 -2.96 11.06
CA ASN A 20 0.32 -3.08 11.69
C ASN A 20 0.55 -2.01 12.79
N TYR A 21 -0.34 -1.03 12.93
CA TYR A 21 -0.35 -0.03 14.02
C TYR A 21 -1.40 -0.32 15.10
N LEU A 22 -2.20 -1.38 14.95
CA LEU A 22 -3.23 -1.77 15.92
C LEU A 22 -2.75 -2.98 16.71
N ASP A 23 -3.07 -3.03 18.00
CA ASP A 23 -2.94 -4.24 18.81
C ASP A 23 -4.21 -5.07 18.67
N LEU A 24 -4.16 -6.10 17.81
CA LEU A 24 -5.28 -7.00 17.54
C LEU A 24 -5.01 -8.35 18.22
N PRO A 25 -5.63 -8.61 19.39
CA PRO A 25 -5.37 -9.85 20.11
C PRO A 25 -5.76 -11.06 19.26
N GLN A 26 -4.97 -12.13 19.38
CA GLN A 26 -5.18 -13.41 18.70
C GLN A 26 -5.00 -13.39 17.17
N VAL A 27 -4.52 -12.29 16.59
CA VAL A 27 -4.23 -12.22 15.15
C VAL A 27 -2.76 -11.91 14.91
N ARG A 28 -2.05 -12.85 14.27
CA ARG A 28 -0.66 -12.62 13.85
C ARG A 28 -0.64 -11.73 12.59
N MET A 29 -0.07 -10.54 12.70
CA MET A 29 0.05 -9.61 11.57
C MET A 29 1.28 -9.91 10.70
N PRO A 30 1.14 -9.95 9.37
CA PRO A 30 2.29 -9.91 8.47
C PRO A 30 2.84 -8.49 8.38
N LEU A 31 4.15 -8.33 8.58
CA LEU A 31 4.81 -7.02 8.50
C LEU A 31 4.99 -6.54 7.05
N ILE A 32 5.33 -7.47 6.15
CA ILE A 32 5.68 -7.17 4.75
C ILE A 32 4.51 -7.52 3.82
N LEU A 33 4.18 -6.62 2.89
CA LEU A 33 3.22 -6.84 1.80
C LEU A 33 3.95 -6.86 0.45
N GLY A 34 4.00 -8.02 -0.21
CA GLY A 34 4.51 -8.13 -1.58
C GLY A 34 3.44 -7.79 -2.61
N ILE A 35 3.71 -6.84 -3.50
CA ILE A 35 2.82 -6.46 -4.61
C ILE A 35 3.48 -6.87 -5.93
N HIS A 36 2.87 -7.82 -6.64
CA HIS A 36 3.36 -8.35 -7.91
C HIS A 36 2.30 -8.24 -9.02
N GLY A 37 2.73 -8.36 -10.28
CA GLY A 37 1.87 -8.26 -11.45
C GLY A 37 2.63 -7.80 -12.70
N ARG A 38 1.96 -7.78 -13.85
CA ARG A 38 2.57 -7.44 -15.14
C ARG A 38 3.16 -6.02 -15.17
N LYS A 39 4.10 -5.78 -16.08
CA LYS A 39 4.64 -4.44 -16.36
C LYS A 39 3.53 -3.58 -16.97
N GLY A 40 3.48 -2.29 -16.62
CA GLY A 40 2.48 -1.35 -17.13
C GLY A 40 1.20 -1.22 -16.29
N GLU A 41 0.95 -2.11 -15.34
CA GLU A 41 -0.24 -2.10 -14.47
C GLU A 41 -0.24 -0.99 -13.38
N GLY A 42 0.74 -0.08 -13.41
CA GLY A 42 0.79 1.05 -12.49
C GLY A 42 0.95 0.70 -11.01
N LYS A 43 1.53 -0.45 -10.65
CA LYS A 43 1.69 -0.91 -9.25
C LYS A 43 2.32 0.16 -8.34
N THR A 44 3.50 0.66 -8.72
CA THR A 44 4.20 1.72 -7.97
C THR A 44 3.38 3.00 -7.95
N PHE A 45 2.78 3.39 -9.09
CA PHE A 45 1.98 4.61 -9.16
C PHE A 45 0.71 4.55 -8.29
N GLN A 46 0.03 3.39 -8.22
CA GLN A 46 -1.10 3.17 -7.33
C GLN A 46 -0.67 3.25 -5.86
N CYS A 47 0.52 2.75 -5.49
CA CYS A 47 1.08 2.94 -4.15
C CYS A 47 1.23 4.43 -3.81
N GLU A 48 1.87 5.22 -4.69
CA GLU A 48 2.06 6.65 -4.46
C GLU A 48 0.74 7.40 -4.26
N LEU A 49 -0.28 7.09 -5.08
CA LEU A 49 -1.61 7.70 -4.93
C LEU A 49 -2.27 7.33 -3.60
N VAL A 50 -2.09 6.09 -3.11
CA VAL A 50 -2.61 5.67 -1.81
C VAL A 50 -1.86 6.36 -0.68
N TYR A 51 -0.53 6.46 -0.76
CA TYR A 51 0.28 7.12 0.26
C TYR A 51 -0.09 8.60 0.38
N ALA A 52 -0.17 9.30 -0.75
CA ALA A 52 -0.62 10.69 -0.80
C ALA A 52 -2.04 10.86 -0.24
N ARG A 53 -2.96 9.93 -0.55
CA ARG A 53 -4.34 9.98 -0.04
C ARG A 53 -4.42 9.72 1.47
N MET A 54 -3.56 8.86 2.01
CA MET A 54 -3.51 8.56 3.44
C MET A 54 -2.69 9.56 4.25
N GLY A 55 -1.90 10.42 3.58
CA GLY A 55 -1.01 11.37 4.24
C GLY A 55 0.14 10.69 5.00
N VAL A 56 0.62 9.55 4.49
CA VAL A 56 1.73 8.82 5.12
C VAL A 56 3.06 9.17 4.48
N GLU A 57 4.09 9.30 5.30
CA GLU A 57 5.47 9.45 4.82
C GLU A 57 6.05 8.09 4.42
N VAL A 58 6.86 8.08 3.36
CA VAL A 58 7.40 6.86 2.77
C VAL A 58 8.90 7.01 2.56
N VAL A 59 9.65 5.98 2.97
CA VAL A 59 11.07 5.86 2.68
C VAL A 59 11.23 4.95 1.46
N HIS A 60 11.69 5.52 0.34
CA HIS A 60 11.92 4.78 -0.89
C HIS A 60 13.31 4.16 -0.91
N ILE A 61 13.39 2.90 -1.35
CA ILE A 61 14.64 2.19 -1.60
C ILE A 61 14.60 1.68 -3.05
N SER A 62 15.57 2.10 -3.86
CA SER A 62 15.71 1.61 -5.24
C SER A 62 16.38 0.23 -5.26
N GLY A 63 15.90 -0.66 -6.11
CA GLY A 63 16.52 -1.96 -6.35
C GLY A 63 17.71 -1.93 -7.32
N GLY A 64 17.94 -0.80 -8.00
CA GLY A 64 18.79 -0.71 -9.19
C GLY A 64 17.99 -0.83 -10.48
#